data_AF-A0A3N5Z4V2-F1
#
_entry.id   AF-A0A3N5Z4V2-F1
#
_cell.length_a   1.000
_cell.length_b   1.000
_cell.length_c   1.000
_cell.angle_alpha   90.00
_cell.angle_beta   90.00
_cell.angle_gamma   90.00
#
_symmetry.space_group_name_H-M   'P 1'
#
loop_
_entity.id
_entity.type
_entity.pdbx_description
1 polymer ?
#
loop_
_entity_poly.entity_id
_entity_poly.type
_entity_poly.pdbx_seq_one_letter_code
_entity_poly.pdbx_strand_id
1 'polypeptide(L)'
;MAGLDVVEPLELGEGNCVDVVPASPGACASQSFVRCYSVTDTFKDSKQKPATFCGYELDDWLNQAGASAEDIWADDQPPETRGIWNARLFPGIASPSCFRQWLWMLHPGKATADQKREWRETRRYSLAEIASLTDFSGFYQRRTQLRSEEILGSLPATFRSDSGFSAAELAFILKNSGRPHVGIQALLSEARFHSRSCSDPGMDGFTFSRLVHTLGTAILLLAASPEQAVEDLLPGLAQDMAAGDTEWLRRFGVFPHSGITVSRWVEVLHATAFNFLESTIIYTGVHKPAPPKNALRSDEIVWG
;
A
#
# COMPACT_ATOMS: atom_id res chain seq x y z
N MET A 1 6.76 0.82 6.19
CA MET A 1 6.23 -0.04 7.26
C MET A 1 4.85 -0.50 6.82
N ALA A 2 4.75 -1.65 6.15
CA ALA A 2 3.51 -2.07 5.51
C ALA A 2 3.11 -3.46 6.01
N GLY A 3 2.08 -3.53 6.87
CA GLY A 3 1.51 -4.81 7.30
C GLY A 3 0.81 -4.84 8.65
N LEU A 4 0.96 -3.81 9.49
CA LEU A 4 0.09 -3.63 10.65
C LEU A 4 -0.91 -2.52 10.37
N ASP A 5 -2.18 -2.78 10.70
CA ASP A 5 -3.16 -1.73 10.99
C ASP A 5 -2.66 -0.96 12.23
N VAL A 6 -1.70 -0.06 12.06
CA VAL A 6 -1.30 0.84 13.15
C VAL A 6 -2.19 2.07 13.09
N VAL A 7 -3.20 2.09 13.97
CA VAL A 7 -4.06 3.26 14.20
C VAL A 7 -3.25 4.48 14.63
N GLU A 8 -2.06 4.26 15.17
CA GLU A 8 -1.10 5.26 15.62
C GLU A 8 0.29 4.95 15.04
N PRO A 9 1.20 5.90 14.86
CA PRO A 9 2.56 5.61 14.41
C PRO A 9 3.28 4.55 15.28
N LEU A 10 4.08 3.69 14.67
CA LEU A 10 4.91 2.69 15.35
C LEU A 10 6.33 2.77 14.80
N GLU A 11 7.30 3.18 15.61
CA GLU A 11 8.70 3.12 15.19
C GLU A 11 9.31 1.78 15.59
N LEU A 12 9.93 1.11 14.62
CA LEU A 12 10.67 -0.13 14.84
C LEU A 12 12.15 0.13 14.58
N GLY A 13 13.00 -0.55 15.35
CA GLY A 13 14.44 -0.58 15.07
C GLY A 13 14.75 -1.19 13.71
N GLU A 14 15.93 -0.89 13.17
CA GLU A 14 16.38 -1.46 11.90
C GLU A 14 16.34 -3.00 11.94
N GLY A 15 15.81 -3.61 10.88
CA GLY A 15 15.69 -5.07 10.76
C GLY A 15 14.56 -5.71 11.58
N ASN A 16 13.92 -4.97 12.50
CA ASN A 16 12.80 -5.49 13.27
C ASN A 16 11.50 -5.46 12.47
N CYS A 17 10.80 -6.57 12.50
CA CYS A 17 9.52 -6.79 11.85
C CYS A 17 8.47 -7.14 12.88
N VAL A 18 7.27 -6.63 12.66
CA VAL A 18 6.08 -7.13 13.33
C VAL A 18 4.97 -7.29 12.29
N ASP A 19 4.13 -8.30 12.48
CA ASP A 19 2.90 -8.48 11.73
C ASP A 19 1.83 -9.12 12.59
N VAL A 20 0.58 -8.72 12.32
CA VAL A 20 -0.61 -9.25 12.98
C VAL A 20 -1.45 -9.91 11.91
N VAL A 21 -1.61 -11.23 12.01
CA VAL A 21 -2.33 -12.02 11.00
C VAL A 21 -3.62 -12.59 11.60
N PRO A 22 -4.78 -12.42 10.94
CA PRO A 22 -6.04 -12.92 11.47
C PRO A 22 -6.12 -14.44 11.32
N ALA A 23 -6.65 -15.11 12.35
CA ALA A 23 -7.05 -16.50 12.24
C ALA A 23 -8.24 -16.64 11.28
N SER A 24 -8.34 -17.79 10.64
CA SER A 24 -9.44 -18.13 9.76
C SER A 24 -10.75 -18.25 10.56
N PRO A 25 -11.89 -17.80 10.00
CA PRO A 25 -13.17 -17.81 10.70
C PRO A 25 -13.59 -19.19 11.21
N GLY A 26 -13.13 -20.28 10.58
CA GLY A 26 -13.50 -21.65 10.91
C GLY A 26 -12.66 -22.33 11.99
N ALA A 27 -11.46 -21.83 12.30
CA ALA A 27 -10.54 -22.53 13.22
C ALA A 27 -10.43 -21.85 14.61
N CYS A 28 -10.38 -20.52 14.63
CA CYS A 28 -10.39 -19.71 15.84
C CYS A 28 -11.03 -18.36 15.51
N ALA A 29 -12.36 -18.34 15.42
CA ALA A 29 -13.11 -17.12 15.17
C ALA A 29 -12.69 -16.04 16.17
N SER A 30 -12.32 -14.86 15.65
CA SER A 30 -11.94 -13.67 16.44
C SER A 30 -10.59 -13.74 17.16
N GLN A 31 -9.62 -14.51 16.65
CA GLN A 31 -8.23 -14.40 17.09
C GLN A 31 -7.32 -13.84 15.99
N SER A 32 -6.22 -13.21 16.40
CA SER A 32 -5.11 -12.82 15.54
C SER A 32 -3.80 -13.31 16.16
N PHE A 33 -2.78 -13.52 15.34
CA PHE A 33 -1.46 -13.95 15.78
C PHE A 33 -0.47 -12.80 15.63
N VAL A 34 0.32 -12.55 16.68
CA VAL A 34 1.38 -11.53 16.64
C VAL A 34 2.70 -12.19 16.31
N ARG A 35 3.32 -11.75 15.23
CA ARG A 35 4.63 -12.20 14.79
C ARG A 35 5.64 -11.08 14.96
N CYS A 36 6.44 -11.13 16.01
CA CYS A 36 7.65 -10.32 16.14
C CYS A 36 8.84 -11.14 15.65
N TYR A 37 9.69 -10.55 14.80
CA TYR A 37 10.89 -11.21 14.28
C TYR A 37 11.89 -10.21 13.70
N SER A 38 13.06 -10.69 13.34
CA SER A 38 14.06 -9.95 12.56
C SER A 38 14.11 -10.46 11.11
N VAL A 39 14.47 -9.58 10.17
CA VAL A 39 14.83 -9.96 8.80
C VAL A 39 15.98 -10.97 8.72
N THR A 40 16.76 -11.09 9.80
CA THR A 40 17.89 -12.03 9.94
C THR A 40 17.50 -13.38 10.54
N ASP A 41 16.23 -13.61 10.85
CA ASP A 41 15.77 -14.84 11.51
C ASP A 41 15.75 -16.04 10.54
N THR A 42 16.23 -17.20 11.02
CA THR A 42 16.35 -18.44 10.23
C THR A 42 15.07 -19.28 10.29
N PHE A 43 14.02 -18.86 9.59
CA PHE A 43 12.69 -19.50 9.67
C PHE A 43 12.57 -20.90 9.05
N LYS A 44 13.24 -21.14 7.91
CA LYS A 44 12.99 -22.33 7.06
C LYS A 44 14.08 -23.39 7.13
N ASP A 45 15.15 -23.14 7.87
CA ASP A 45 16.29 -24.04 7.93
C ASP A 45 16.42 -24.65 9.33
N SER A 46 15.72 -25.77 9.55
CA SER A 46 15.83 -26.53 10.81
C SER A 46 17.22 -27.16 11.01
N LYS A 47 18.10 -27.11 9.99
CA LYS A 47 19.46 -27.63 10.04
C LYS A 47 20.50 -26.56 10.32
N GLN A 48 20.19 -25.28 10.11
CA GLN A 48 21.05 -24.18 10.54
C GLN A 48 20.99 -24.03 12.06
N LYS A 49 22.12 -24.32 12.70
CA LYS A 49 22.37 -23.97 14.10
C LYS A 49 23.47 -22.90 14.16
N PRO A 50 23.31 -21.87 15.00
CA PRO A 50 22.17 -21.63 15.90
C PRO A 50 20.95 -21.04 15.15
N ALA A 51 19.75 -21.41 15.58
CA ALA A 51 18.52 -20.79 15.09
C ALA A 51 18.40 -19.37 15.66
N THR A 52 17.90 -18.43 14.87
CA THR A 52 17.75 -17.03 15.30
C THR A 52 16.29 -16.61 15.42
N PHE A 53 15.98 -15.84 16.48
CA PHE A 53 14.67 -15.27 16.75
C PHE A 53 14.77 -13.83 17.27
N CYS A 54 14.04 -12.91 16.64
CA CYS A 54 14.10 -11.48 16.90
C CYS A 54 15.54 -10.92 16.83
N GLY A 55 16.40 -11.50 15.99
CA GLY A 55 17.81 -11.09 15.86
C GLY A 55 18.76 -11.63 16.93
N TYR A 56 18.29 -12.51 17.82
CA TYR A 56 19.11 -13.19 18.83
C TYR A 56 19.25 -14.67 18.50
N GLU A 57 20.29 -15.33 18.98
CA GLU A 57 20.28 -16.80 19.05
C GLU A 57 19.11 -17.25 19.92
N LEU A 58 18.41 -18.31 19.49
CA LEU A 58 17.16 -18.74 20.11
C LEU A 58 17.33 -19.06 21.60
N ASP A 59 18.43 -19.72 21.98
CA ASP A 59 18.71 -20.06 23.38
C ASP A 59 18.92 -18.79 24.23
N ASP A 60 19.64 -17.79 23.70
CA ASP A 60 19.82 -16.50 24.37
C ASP A 60 18.51 -15.73 24.50
N TRP A 61 17.65 -15.79 23.48
CA TRP A 61 16.33 -15.18 23.52
C TRP A 61 15.46 -15.83 24.61
N LEU A 62 15.42 -17.17 24.66
CA LEU A 62 14.66 -17.93 25.65
C LEU A 62 15.14 -17.63 27.07
N ASN A 63 16.46 -17.62 27.28
CA ASN A 63 17.07 -17.26 28.56
C ASN A 63 16.63 -15.85 29.01
N GLN A 64 16.66 -14.88 28.10
CA GLN A 64 16.21 -13.51 28.40
C GLN A 64 14.70 -13.43 28.64
N ALA A 65 13.89 -14.21 27.92
CA ALA A 65 12.46 -14.34 28.15
C ALA A 65 12.12 -15.10 29.44
N GLY A 66 13.10 -15.79 30.05
CA GLY A 66 12.91 -16.65 31.22
C GLY A 66 12.12 -17.91 30.87
N ALA A 67 12.48 -18.56 29.77
CA ALA A 67 11.85 -19.77 29.25
C ALA A 67 12.91 -20.78 28.81
N SER A 68 12.48 -22.02 28.58
CA SER A 68 13.32 -23.12 28.12
C SER A 68 12.82 -23.69 26.78
N ALA A 69 13.56 -24.65 26.23
CA ALA A 69 13.14 -25.39 25.03
C ALA A 69 11.80 -26.13 25.23
N GLU A 70 11.52 -26.60 26.44
CA GLU A 70 10.30 -27.34 26.80
C GLU A 70 9.06 -26.43 26.76
N ASP A 71 9.24 -25.11 26.93
CA ASP A 71 8.14 -24.14 26.85
C ASP A 71 7.63 -23.92 25.42
N ILE A 72 8.46 -24.20 24.41
CA ILE A 72 8.20 -23.82 23.01
C ILE A 72 8.06 -25.00 22.06
N TRP A 73 8.56 -26.19 22.41
CA TRP A 73 8.33 -27.42 21.64
C TRP A 73 7.61 -28.44 22.50
N ALA A 74 6.71 -29.20 21.88
CA ALA A 74 6.07 -30.32 22.57
C ALA A 74 7.08 -31.44 22.87
N ASP A 75 6.85 -32.18 23.95
CA ASP A 75 7.74 -33.25 24.40
C ASP A 75 7.96 -34.33 23.34
N ASP A 76 6.95 -34.57 22.51
CA ASP A 76 6.96 -35.54 21.41
C ASP A 76 7.60 -35.02 20.11
N GLN A 77 7.99 -33.74 20.05
CA GLN A 77 8.61 -33.14 18.86
C GLN A 77 10.06 -33.66 18.69
N PRO A 78 10.37 -34.36 17.58
CA PRO A 78 11.70 -34.90 17.34
C PRO A 78 12.78 -33.80 17.28
N PRO A 79 13.96 -33.96 17.91
CA PRO A 79 15.01 -32.94 17.97
C PRO A 79 15.42 -32.36 16.60
N GLU A 80 15.44 -33.17 15.55
CA GLU A 80 15.77 -32.79 14.18
C GLU A 80 14.74 -31.88 13.51
N THR A 81 13.54 -31.79 14.09
CA THR A 81 12.45 -30.91 13.63
C THR A 81 12.26 -29.68 14.52
N ARG A 82 13.03 -29.57 15.61
CA ARG A 82 13.00 -28.42 16.54
C ARG A 82 13.72 -27.23 15.89
N GLY A 83 12.93 -26.37 15.27
CA GLY A 83 13.36 -25.06 14.76
C GLY A 83 12.24 -24.03 14.94
N ILE A 84 12.51 -22.79 14.53
CA ILE A 84 11.57 -21.66 14.66
C ILE A 84 10.22 -21.96 14.01
N TRP A 85 10.22 -22.69 12.88
CA TRP A 85 9.00 -23.07 12.17
C TRP A 85 7.97 -23.79 13.06
N ASN A 86 8.44 -24.66 13.95
CA ASN A 86 7.60 -25.49 14.84
C ASN A 86 7.59 -25.00 16.29
N ALA A 87 8.35 -23.96 16.62
CA ALA A 87 8.41 -23.40 17.96
C ALA A 87 7.19 -22.53 18.26
N ARG A 88 6.50 -22.79 19.37
CA ARG A 88 5.33 -22.02 19.85
C ARG A 88 5.76 -20.70 20.48
N LEU A 89 6.22 -19.78 19.65
CA LEU A 89 6.75 -18.48 20.07
C LEU A 89 5.73 -17.35 19.97
N PHE A 90 4.71 -17.49 19.11
CA PHE A 90 3.89 -16.39 18.63
C PHE A 90 2.56 -16.30 19.39
N PRO A 91 2.30 -15.23 20.16
CA PRO A 91 1.08 -15.09 20.95
C PRO A 91 -0.18 -14.98 20.07
N GLY A 92 -1.26 -15.66 20.50
CA GLY A 92 -2.61 -15.39 20.01
C GLY A 92 -3.28 -14.28 20.82
N ILE A 93 -3.89 -13.31 20.13
CA ILE A 93 -4.59 -12.17 20.73
C ILE A 93 -6.05 -12.11 20.26
N ALA A 94 -6.94 -11.60 21.12
CA ALA A 94 -8.37 -11.47 20.82
C ALA A 94 -8.70 -10.26 19.92
N SER A 95 -7.84 -9.25 19.90
CA SER A 95 -8.02 -8.04 19.08
C SER A 95 -6.69 -7.61 18.48
N PRO A 96 -6.61 -7.29 17.18
CA PRO A 96 -5.40 -6.78 16.55
C PRO A 96 -4.79 -5.57 17.27
N SER A 97 -5.60 -4.72 17.90
CA SER A 97 -5.13 -3.53 18.63
C SER A 97 -4.26 -3.85 19.86
N CYS A 98 -4.33 -5.08 20.38
CA CYS A 98 -3.55 -5.51 21.53
C CYS A 98 -2.10 -5.87 21.19
N PHE A 99 -1.67 -5.78 19.93
CA PHE A 99 -0.32 -6.24 19.53
C PHE A 99 0.83 -5.52 20.25
N ARG A 100 0.63 -4.24 20.65
CA ARG A 100 1.68 -3.38 21.21
C ARG A 100 2.31 -3.97 22.48
N GLN A 101 1.53 -4.68 23.28
CA GLN A 101 2.04 -5.30 24.52
C GLN A 101 3.13 -6.35 24.25
N TRP A 102 3.21 -6.89 23.04
CA TRP A 102 4.17 -7.94 22.65
C TRP A 102 5.46 -7.39 22.02
N LEU A 103 5.54 -6.07 21.76
CA LEU A 103 6.72 -5.47 21.12
C LEU A 103 8.01 -5.63 21.94
N TRP A 104 7.90 -5.91 23.23
CA TRP A 104 9.07 -6.23 24.05
C TRP A 104 9.83 -7.46 23.54
N MET A 105 9.18 -8.38 22.81
CA MET A 105 9.81 -9.58 22.26
C MET A 105 10.98 -9.26 21.32
N LEU A 106 11.00 -8.07 20.70
CA LEU A 106 12.11 -7.55 19.89
C LEU A 106 13.33 -7.15 20.74
N HIS A 107 13.13 -6.94 22.05
CA HIS A 107 14.15 -6.53 23.02
C HIS A 107 13.95 -7.24 24.37
N PRO A 108 14.12 -8.59 24.43
CA PRO A 108 13.74 -9.39 25.59
C PRO A 108 14.49 -9.02 26.88
N GLY A 109 15.73 -8.53 26.78
CA GLY A 109 16.51 -8.05 27.91
C GLY A 109 15.94 -6.81 28.61
N LYS A 110 15.07 -6.03 27.95
CA LYS A 110 14.41 -4.84 28.51
C LYS A 110 13.01 -5.13 29.06
N ALA A 111 12.50 -6.34 28.88
CA ALA A 111 11.14 -6.68 29.27
C ALA A 111 11.00 -6.84 30.80
N THR A 112 9.85 -6.42 31.32
CA THR A 112 9.52 -6.59 32.74
C THR A 112 9.24 -8.05 33.08
N ALA A 113 9.31 -8.39 34.37
CA ALA A 113 8.94 -9.73 34.81
C ALA A 113 7.47 -10.08 34.47
N ASP A 114 6.58 -9.09 34.52
CA ASP A 114 5.17 -9.25 34.18
C ASP A 114 4.97 -9.56 32.70
N GLN A 115 5.65 -8.83 31.81
CA GLN A 115 5.61 -9.08 30.36
C GLN A 115 6.07 -10.50 30.01
N LYS A 116 7.17 -10.94 30.62
CA LYS A 116 7.72 -12.29 30.43
C LYS A 116 6.76 -13.36 30.95
N ARG A 117 6.14 -13.13 32.12
CA ARG A 117 5.12 -14.02 32.69
C ARG A 117 3.89 -14.12 31.80
N GLU A 118 3.36 -12.99 31.36
CA GLU A 118 2.19 -12.94 30.48
C GLU A 118 2.43 -13.71 29.18
N TRP A 119 3.62 -13.62 28.59
CA TRP A 119 3.98 -14.40 27.40
C TRP A 119 4.07 -15.90 27.67
N ARG A 120 4.50 -16.33 28.86
CA ARG A 120 4.51 -17.75 29.26
C ARG A 120 3.11 -18.31 29.49
N GLU A 121 2.21 -17.50 30.02
CA GLU A 121 0.85 -17.92 30.36
C GLU A 121 -0.11 -17.81 29.15
N THR A 122 0.23 -17.00 28.16
CA THR A 122 -0.58 -16.83 26.95
C THR A 122 -0.45 -18.03 26.01
N ARG A 123 -1.55 -18.38 25.34
CA ARG A 123 -1.51 -19.40 24.29
C ARG A 123 -0.65 -18.92 23.11
N ARG A 124 0.41 -19.68 22.82
CA ARG A 124 1.34 -19.43 21.72
C ARG A 124 1.19 -20.47 20.61
N TYR A 125 1.53 -20.05 19.41
CA TYR A 125 1.43 -20.82 18.19
C TYR A 125 2.78 -20.83 17.48
N SER A 126 3.04 -21.90 16.74
CA SER A 126 4.15 -22.01 15.80
C SER A 126 3.82 -21.39 14.45
N LEU A 127 4.82 -21.16 13.60
CA LEU A 127 4.57 -20.70 12.23
C LEU A 127 3.85 -21.76 11.41
N ALA A 128 4.12 -23.05 11.66
CA ALA A 128 3.40 -24.17 11.04
C ALA A 128 1.89 -24.11 11.35
N GLU A 129 1.55 -23.89 12.62
CA GLU A 129 0.16 -23.73 13.06
C GLU A 129 -0.45 -22.45 12.47
N ILE A 130 0.24 -21.31 12.57
CA ILE A 130 -0.25 -20.04 12.01
C ILE A 130 -0.49 -20.17 10.50
N ALA A 131 0.42 -20.79 9.75
CA ALA A 131 0.24 -20.99 8.32
C ALA A 131 -0.99 -21.86 7.98
N SER A 132 -1.36 -22.78 8.86
CA SER A 132 -2.57 -23.61 8.67
C SER A 132 -3.84 -22.89 9.15
N LEU A 133 -3.70 -21.97 10.11
CA LEU A 133 -4.81 -21.30 10.77
C LEU A 133 -5.14 -19.93 10.19
N THR A 134 -4.29 -19.32 9.38
CA THR A 134 -4.44 -17.93 8.88
C THR A 134 -5.39 -17.84 7.67
N ASP A 135 -6.24 -16.81 7.64
CA ASP A 135 -6.93 -16.40 6.42
C ASP A 135 -6.00 -15.55 5.54
N PHE A 136 -5.20 -16.22 4.71
CA PHE A 136 -4.28 -15.52 3.80
C PHE A 136 -5.01 -14.67 2.78
N SER A 137 -6.16 -15.12 2.28
CA SER A 137 -6.97 -14.33 1.33
C SER A 137 -7.40 -13.00 1.94
N GLY A 138 -8.02 -13.03 3.13
CA GLY A 138 -8.44 -11.84 3.85
C GLY A 138 -7.25 -10.93 4.20
N PHE A 139 -6.12 -11.52 4.63
CA PHE A 139 -4.91 -10.77 4.94
C PHE A 139 -4.34 -10.04 3.71
N TYR A 140 -4.19 -10.72 2.57
CA TYR A 140 -3.68 -10.09 1.35
C TYR A 140 -4.64 -9.05 0.78
N GLN A 141 -5.95 -9.31 0.85
CA GLN A 141 -6.97 -8.34 0.44
C GLN A 141 -6.88 -7.06 1.28
N ARG A 142 -6.78 -7.19 2.61
CA ARG A 142 -6.65 -6.04 3.51
C ARG A 142 -5.38 -5.24 3.26
N ARG A 143 -4.23 -5.90 3.08
CA ARG A 143 -2.97 -5.24 2.71
C ARG A 143 -3.07 -4.47 1.40
N THR A 144 -3.74 -5.05 0.42
CA THR A 144 -3.96 -4.43 -0.88
C THR A 144 -4.83 -3.19 -0.74
N GLN A 145 -5.89 -3.26 0.06
CA GLN A 145 -6.75 -2.10 0.35
C GLN A 145 -5.98 -0.96 1.00
N LEU A 146 -5.22 -1.23 2.08
CA LEU A 146 -4.45 -0.20 2.79
C LEU A 146 -3.44 0.48 1.89
N ARG A 147 -2.69 -0.30 1.09
CA ARG A 147 -1.73 0.26 0.15
C ARG A 147 -2.41 1.08 -0.95
N SER A 148 -3.60 0.65 -1.37
CA SER A 148 -4.41 1.41 -2.33
C SER A 148 -4.84 2.75 -1.74
N GLU A 149 -5.27 2.78 -0.47
CA GLU A 149 -5.64 4.00 0.26
C GLU A 149 -4.44 4.93 0.47
N GLU A 150 -3.26 4.41 0.83
CA GLU A 150 -2.01 5.18 0.96
C GLU A 150 -1.58 5.84 -0.36
N ILE A 151 -1.64 5.10 -1.47
CA ILE A 151 -1.31 5.63 -2.80
C ILE A 151 -2.32 6.71 -3.22
N LEU A 152 -3.62 6.49 -3.00
CA LEU A 152 -4.65 7.50 -3.26
C LEU A 152 -4.54 8.73 -2.33
N GLY A 153 -3.99 8.58 -1.13
CA GLY A 153 -3.69 9.69 -0.23
C GLY A 153 -2.46 10.51 -0.64
N SER A 154 -1.64 10.00 -1.56
CA SER A 154 -0.36 10.59 -2.00
C SER A 154 -0.31 10.84 -3.52
N LEU A 155 -1.47 11.11 -4.13
CA LEU A 155 -1.62 11.32 -5.58
C LEU A 155 -0.65 12.35 -6.19
N PRO A 156 -0.39 13.53 -5.57
CA PRO A 156 0.55 14.50 -6.13
C PRO A 156 1.99 13.96 -6.23
N ALA A 157 2.39 13.05 -5.33
CA ALA A 157 3.68 12.38 -5.41
C ALA A 157 3.68 11.25 -6.45
N THR A 158 2.53 10.64 -6.69
CA THR A 158 2.35 9.48 -7.57
C THR A 158 2.23 9.86 -9.05
N PHE A 159 1.69 11.04 -9.38
CA PHE A 159 1.42 11.45 -10.77
C PHE A 159 2.40 12.48 -11.35
N ARG A 160 3.63 12.53 -10.84
CA ARG A 160 4.72 13.33 -11.42
C ARG A 160 5.02 12.96 -12.87
N SER A 161 5.67 13.86 -13.59
CA SER A 161 5.98 13.70 -15.02
C SER A 161 6.84 12.46 -15.34
N ASP A 162 7.60 11.95 -14.37
CA ASP A 162 8.46 10.75 -14.47
C ASP A 162 7.76 9.45 -14.00
N SER A 163 6.49 9.53 -13.60
CA SER A 163 5.75 8.38 -13.08
C SER A 163 5.32 7.43 -14.20
N GLY A 164 5.80 6.19 -14.14
CA GLY A 164 5.38 5.07 -15.01
C GLY A 164 4.00 4.49 -14.69
N PHE A 165 3.24 5.13 -13.80
CA PHE A 165 1.98 4.62 -13.29
C PHE A 165 0.93 4.42 -14.40
N SER A 166 0.46 3.19 -14.55
CA SER A 166 -0.40 2.75 -15.65
C SER A 166 -1.89 2.76 -15.30
N ALA A 167 -2.74 2.69 -16.33
CA ALA A 167 -4.19 2.58 -16.13
C ALA A 167 -4.60 1.26 -15.46
N ALA A 168 -3.85 0.18 -15.69
CA ALA A 168 -4.10 -1.12 -15.06
C ALA A 168 -3.79 -1.09 -13.56
N GLU A 169 -2.69 -0.44 -13.16
CA GLU A 169 -2.37 -0.23 -11.75
C GLU A 169 -3.39 0.69 -11.08
N LEU A 170 -3.81 1.76 -11.76
CA LEU A 170 -4.87 2.64 -11.25
C LEU A 170 -6.19 1.88 -11.04
N ALA A 171 -6.62 1.09 -12.03
CA ALA A 171 -7.83 0.29 -11.92
C ALA A 171 -7.74 -0.72 -10.77
N PHE A 172 -6.59 -1.36 -10.61
CA PHE A 172 -6.33 -2.28 -9.49
C PHE A 172 -6.44 -1.56 -8.14
N ILE A 173 -5.84 -0.38 -8.00
CA ILE A 173 -5.93 0.42 -6.77
C ILE A 173 -7.37 0.83 -6.48
N LEU A 174 -8.08 1.38 -7.46
CA LEU A 174 -9.46 1.82 -7.29
C LEU A 174 -10.37 0.65 -6.89
N LYS A 175 -10.23 -0.50 -7.55
CA LYS A 175 -10.98 -1.73 -7.24
C LYS A 175 -10.80 -2.20 -5.81
N ASN A 176 -9.60 -2.03 -5.26
CA ASN A 176 -9.26 -2.47 -3.91
C ASN A 176 -9.39 -1.36 -2.86
N SER A 177 -9.59 -0.11 -3.25
CA SER A 177 -9.90 0.97 -2.32
C SER A 177 -11.31 0.79 -1.77
N GLY A 178 -11.51 0.97 -0.46
CA GLY A 178 -12.87 0.86 0.12
C GLY A 178 -13.85 1.93 -0.39
N ARG A 179 -13.35 2.98 -1.07
CA ARG A 179 -14.12 4.13 -1.56
C ARG A 179 -13.55 4.64 -2.91
N PRO A 180 -13.76 3.93 -4.02
CA PRO A 180 -13.20 4.30 -5.33
C PRO A 180 -13.62 5.70 -5.80
N HIS A 181 -14.85 6.13 -5.49
CA HIS A 181 -15.34 7.46 -5.85
C HIS A 181 -14.48 8.58 -5.25
N VAL A 182 -14.04 8.46 -3.99
CA VAL A 182 -13.18 9.47 -3.33
C VAL A 182 -11.83 9.57 -4.04
N GLY A 183 -11.24 8.42 -4.41
CA GLY A 183 -9.98 8.40 -5.17
C GLY A 183 -10.12 9.06 -6.54
N ILE A 184 -11.22 8.80 -7.24
CA ILE A 184 -11.51 9.43 -8.55
C ILE A 184 -11.75 10.94 -8.40
N GLN A 185 -12.45 11.38 -7.36
CA GLN A 185 -12.63 12.81 -7.07
C GLN A 185 -11.28 13.49 -6.87
N ALA A 186 -10.40 12.92 -6.05
CA ALA A 186 -9.07 13.45 -5.81
C ALA A 186 -8.22 13.51 -7.09
N LEU A 187 -8.32 12.50 -7.97
CA LEU A 187 -7.68 12.49 -9.29
C LEU A 187 -8.20 13.61 -10.20
N LEU A 188 -9.52 13.85 -10.21
CA LEU A 188 -10.12 14.93 -10.99
C LEU A 188 -9.72 16.32 -10.45
N SER A 189 -9.62 16.48 -9.14
CA SER A 189 -9.08 17.69 -8.51
C SER A 189 -7.61 17.93 -8.90
N GLU A 190 -6.79 16.88 -8.92
CA GLU A 190 -5.39 16.95 -9.36
C GLU A 190 -5.27 17.29 -10.84
N ALA A 191 -6.10 16.69 -11.70
CA ALA A 191 -6.20 17.07 -13.11
C ALA A 191 -6.55 18.56 -13.25
N ARG A 192 -7.53 19.07 -12.51
CA ARG A 192 -7.87 20.50 -12.52
C ARG A 192 -6.68 21.37 -12.13
N PHE A 193 -5.91 20.99 -11.12
CA PHE A 193 -4.69 21.70 -10.73
C PHE A 193 -3.69 21.79 -11.89
N HIS A 194 -3.40 20.67 -12.57
CA HIS A 194 -2.51 20.66 -13.73
C HIS A 194 -3.07 21.39 -14.94
N SER A 195 -4.40 21.41 -15.13
CA SER A 195 -5.03 22.16 -16.25
C SER A 195 -4.79 23.67 -16.18
N ARG A 196 -4.50 24.21 -14.98
CA ARG A 196 -4.19 25.62 -14.73
C ARG A 196 -2.71 25.96 -14.92
N SER A 197 -1.84 24.97 -14.91
CA SER A 197 -0.38 25.13 -14.88
C SER A 197 0.25 25.24 -16.27
N CYS A 198 -0.54 25.41 -17.34
CA CYS A 198 -0.09 25.60 -18.73
C CYS A 198 0.79 26.84 -19.00
N SER A 199 1.23 27.55 -17.96
CA SER A 199 2.15 28.69 -18.07
C SER A 199 3.63 28.30 -17.91
N ASP A 200 3.93 27.05 -17.52
CA ASP A 200 5.30 26.56 -17.41
C ASP A 200 5.66 25.61 -18.58
N PRO A 201 6.61 25.97 -19.47
CA PRO A 201 6.94 25.22 -20.70
C PRO A 201 7.69 23.89 -20.47
N GLY A 202 7.65 23.33 -19.26
CA GLY A 202 8.26 22.03 -18.92
C GLY A 202 7.38 20.81 -19.27
N MET A 203 7.87 19.61 -18.93
CA MET A 203 7.14 18.33 -19.10
C MET A 203 5.81 18.26 -18.33
N ASP A 204 5.60 19.17 -17.37
CA ASP A 204 4.37 19.29 -16.59
C ASP A 204 3.14 19.69 -17.43
N GLY A 205 3.35 20.27 -18.62
CA GLY A 205 2.27 20.63 -19.55
C GLY A 205 1.46 19.43 -20.08
N PHE A 206 1.99 18.21 -19.98
CA PHE A 206 1.32 16.98 -20.43
C PHE A 206 0.69 16.18 -19.29
N THR A 207 0.95 16.56 -18.03
CA THR A 207 0.47 15.81 -16.86
C THR A 207 -1.06 15.74 -16.84
N PHE A 208 -1.75 16.81 -17.23
CA PHE A 208 -3.21 16.81 -17.37
C PHE A 208 -3.70 15.72 -18.31
N SER A 209 -3.23 15.74 -19.56
CA SER A 209 -3.67 14.80 -20.60
C SER A 209 -3.38 13.36 -20.19
N ARG A 210 -2.19 13.11 -19.62
CA ARG A 210 -1.81 11.79 -19.11
C ARG A 210 -2.76 11.32 -18.01
N LEU A 211 -3.05 12.17 -17.02
CA LEU A 211 -3.91 11.81 -15.88
C LEU A 211 -5.33 11.49 -16.34
N VAL A 212 -5.95 12.38 -17.11
CA VAL A 212 -7.34 12.23 -17.57
C VAL A 212 -7.49 11.02 -18.50
N HIS A 213 -6.51 10.78 -19.39
CA HIS A 213 -6.52 9.61 -20.26
C HIS A 213 -6.40 8.31 -19.44
N THR A 214 -5.40 8.23 -18.56
CA THR A 214 -5.18 7.07 -17.69
C THR A 214 -6.38 6.78 -16.80
N LEU A 215 -7.02 7.82 -16.26
CA LEU A 215 -8.26 7.69 -15.48
C LEU A 215 -9.39 7.09 -16.33
N GLY A 216 -9.63 7.59 -17.54
CA GLY A 216 -10.63 7.03 -18.45
C GLY A 216 -10.40 5.54 -18.73
N THR A 217 -9.17 5.16 -19.06
CA THR A 217 -8.83 3.75 -19.28
C THR A 217 -8.99 2.91 -18.02
N ALA A 218 -8.65 3.43 -16.84
CA ALA A 218 -8.81 2.72 -15.57
C ALA A 218 -10.28 2.49 -15.20
N ILE A 219 -11.16 3.48 -15.45
CA ILE A 219 -12.61 3.35 -15.25
C ILE A 219 -13.18 2.25 -16.14
N LEU A 220 -12.72 2.17 -17.40
CA LEU A 220 -13.14 1.10 -18.32
C LEU A 220 -12.73 -0.29 -17.82
N LEU A 221 -11.53 -0.42 -17.24
CA LEU A 221 -11.04 -1.68 -16.64
C LEU A 221 -11.75 -2.04 -15.34
N LEU A 222 -12.31 -1.06 -14.62
CA LEU A 222 -13.06 -1.27 -13.38
C LEU A 222 -14.49 -1.75 -13.65
N ALA A 223 -15.08 -1.31 -14.77
CA ALA A 223 -16.46 -1.61 -15.12
C ALA A 223 -16.69 -3.10 -15.43
N ALA A 224 -17.86 -3.60 -15.04
CA ALA A 224 -18.28 -4.95 -15.42
C ALA A 224 -18.64 -5.04 -16.92
N SER A 225 -19.09 -3.93 -17.51
CA SER A 225 -19.43 -3.79 -18.92
C SER A 225 -19.24 -2.33 -19.35
N PRO A 226 -18.84 -2.05 -20.61
CA PRO A 226 -18.79 -0.68 -21.15
C PRO A 226 -20.15 0.04 -21.11
N GLU A 227 -21.26 -0.72 -21.15
CA GLU A 227 -22.62 -0.18 -21.11
C GLU A 227 -23.16 0.01 -19.68
N GLN A 228 -22.38 -0.34 -18.65
CA GLN A 228 -22.74 -0.07 -17.26
C GLN A 228 -22.90 1.44 -17.06
N ALA A 229 -23.93 1.86 -16.33
CA ALA A 229 -24.09 3.27 -15.98
C ALA A 229 -23.00 3.70 -14.99
N VAL A 230 -22.45 4.91 -15.15
CA VAL A 230 -21.39 5.43 -14.27
C VAL A 230 -21.87 5.54 -12.82
N GLU A 231 -23.15 5.87 -12.61
CA GLU A 231 -23.77 5.96 -11.28
C GLU A 231 -23.83 4.61 -10.55
N ASP A 232 -23.95 3.49 -11.29
CA ASP A 232 -23.92 2.14 -10.72
C ASP A 232 -22.49 1.71 -10.39
N LEU A 233 -21.52 2.08 -11.24
CA LEU A 233 -20.11 1.76 -11.02
C LEU A 233 -19.52 2.57 -9.85
N LEU A 234 -19.84 3.86 -9.79
CA LEU A 234 -19.26 4.83 -8.88
C LEU A 234 -20.37 5.59 -8.14
N PRO A 235 -21.13 4.90 -7.26
CA PRO A 235 -22.17 5.54 -6.49
C PRO A 235 -21.56 6.64 -5.63
N GLY A 236 -22.17 7.83 -5.65
CA GLY A 236 -21.71 8.98 -4.90
C GLY A 236 -20.58 9.79 -5.55
N LEU A 237 -20.14 9.48 -6.78
CA LEU A 237 -19.08 10.25 -7.45
C LEU A 237 -19.38 11.75 -7.56
N ALA A 238 -20.63 12.11 -7.85
CA ALA A 238 -21.05 13.50 -7.94
C ALA A 238 -21.38 14.13 -6.57
N GLN A 239 -21.45 13.32 -5.50
CA GLN A 239 -21.71 13.79 -4.14
C GLN A 239 -20.41 14.32 -3.53
N ASP A 240 -20.50 15.37 -2.72
CA ASP A 240 -19.37 15.94 -1.97
C ASP A 240 -18.18 16.45 -2.80
N MET A 241 -18.32 16.54 -4.13
CA MET A 241 -17.33 17.21 -4.98
C MET A 241 -17.28 18.70 -4.65
N ALA A 242 -16.07 19.26 -4.54
CA ALA A 242 -15.89 20.70 -4.39
C ALA A 242 -16.60 21.45 -5.53
N ALA A 243 -17.30 22.55 -5.20
CA ALA A 243 -18.06 23.34 -6.17
C ALA A 243 -17.20 23.77 -7.37
N GLY A 244 -15.94 24.14 -7.12
CA GLY A 244 -15.02 24.52 -8.17
C GLY A 244 -14.63 23.37 -9.11
N ASP A 245 -14.56 22.13 -8.62
CA ASP A 245 -14.26 20.96 -9.45
C ASP A 245 -15.49 20.59 -10.29
N THR A 246 -16.67 20.66 -9.69
CA THR A 246 -17.95 20.47 -10.39
C THR A 246 -18.11 21.45 -11.55
N GLU A 247 -17.88 22.74 -11.32
CA GLU A 247 -17.97 23.77 -12.36
C GLU A 247 -16.95 23.53 -13.48
N TRP A 248 -15.70 23.22 -13.11
CA TRP A 248 -14.64 22.93 -14.07
C TRP A 248 -14.99 21.70 -14.92
N LEU A 249 -15.40 20.59 -14.30
CA LEU A 249 -15.81 19.38 -15.01
C LEU A 249 -16.97 19.65 -15.99
N ARG A 250 -17.98 20.41 -15.58
CA ARG A 250 -19.11 20.77 -16.45
C ARG A 250 -18.66 21.61 -17.64
N ARG A 251 -17.75 22.57 -17.43
CA ARG A 251 -17.18 23.39 -18.51
C ARG A 251 -16.45 22.57 -19.57
N PHE A 252 -15.74 21.51 -19.15
CA PHE A 252 -15.04 20.61 -20.07
C PHE A 252 -15.92 19.44 -20.56
N GLY A 253 -17.20 19.38 -20.15
CA GLY A 253 -18.11 18.28 -20.48
C GLY A 253 -17.77 16.96 -19.78
N VAL A 254 -16.78 16.93 -18.89
CA VAL A 254 -16.29 15.74 -18.18
C VAL A 254 -17.16 15.35 -16.99
N PHE A 255 -18.08 16.22 -16.56
CA PHE A 255 -18.99 15.89 -15.46
C PHE A 255 -19.96 14.77 -15.88
N PRO A 256 -20.00 13.62 -15.19
CA PRO A 256 -20.91 12.54 -15.54
C PRO A 256 -22.35 12.98 -15.25
N HIS A 257 -23.18 13.00 -16.29
CA HIS A 257 -24.62 13.20 -16.12
C HIS A 257 -25.30 11.86 -15.80
N SER A 258 -26.49 11.92 -15.19
CA SER A 258 -27.23 10.69 -14.86
C SER A 258 -27.49 9.85 -16.12
N GLY A 259 -27.38 8.52 -15.95
CA GLY A 259 -27.56 7.55 -17.03
C GLY A 259 -26.45 7.52 -18.10
N ILE A 260 -25.36 8.28 -17.97
CA ILE A 260 -24.22 8.13 -18.88
C ILE A 260 -23.58 6.75 -18.71
N THR A 261 -23.29 6.08 -19.82
CA THR A 261 -22.57 4.79 -19.80
C THR A 261 -21.08 5.02 -19.55
N VAL A 262 -20.40 4.00 -19.03
CA VAL A 262 -18.95 4.02 -18.85
C VAL A 262 -18.24 4.29 -20.17
N SER A 263 -18.60 3.59 -21.25
CA SER A 263 -18.02 3.77 -22.58
C SER A 263 -18.08 5.23 -23.02
N ARG A 264 -19.27 5.84 -22.92
CA ARG A 264 -19.49 7.22 -23.34
C ARG A 264 -18.73 8.23 -22.49
N TRP A 265 -18.67 8.02 -21.18
CA TRP A 265 -17.92 8.91 -20.30
C TRP A 265 -16.41 8.81 -20.52
N VAL A 266 -15.89 7.60 -20.76
CA VAL A 266 -14.49 7.36 -21.11
C VAL A 266 -14.11 8.02 -22.43
N GLU A 267 -14.98 7.97 -23.45
CA GLU A 267 -14.77 8.72 -24.70
C GLU A 267 -14.61 10.22 -24.44
N VAL A 268 -15.42 10.81 -23.55
CA VAL A 268 -15.33 12.22 -23.19
C VAL A 268 -14.01 12.54 -22.47
N LEU A 269 -13.59 11.68 -21.53
CA LEU A 269 -12.30 11.82 -20.84
C LEU A 269 -11.14 11.77 -21.82
N HIS A 270 -11.13 10.77 -22.71
CA HIS A 270 -10.09 10.61 -23.73
C HIS A 270 -10.06 11.79 -24.70
N ALA A 271 -11.21 12.21 -25.23
CA ALA A 271 -11.30 13.38 -26.11
C ALA A 271 -10.79 14.64 -25.43
N THR A 272 -11.13 14.84 -24.15
CA THR A 272 -10.64 15.98 -23.35
C THR A 272 -9.11 15.94 -23.19
N ALA A 273 -8.56 14.76 -22.91
CA ALA A 273 -7.12 14.58 -22.79
C ALA A 273 -6.39 14.89 -24.11
N PHE A 274 -6.91 14.42 -25.25
CA PHE A 274 -6.34 14.71 -26.58
C PHE A 274 -6.45 16.18 -26.97
N ASN A 275 -7.61 16.81 -26.78
CA ASN A 275 -7.79 18.24 -27.07
C ASN A 275 -6.83 19.13 -26.27
N PHE A 276 -6.61 18.77 -25.00
CA PHE A 276 -5.66 19.49 -24.16
C PHE A 276 -4.21 19.22 -24.61
N LEU A 277 -3.89 17.98 -24.99
CA LEU A 277 -2.57 17.62 -25.52
C LEU A 277 -2.23 18.46 -26.77
N GLU A 278 -3.16 18.54 -27.71
CA GLU A 278 -3.03 19.35 -28.93
C GLU A 278 -2.83 20.83 -28.59
N SER A 279 -3.63 21.36 -27.67
CA SER A 279 -3.53 22.75 -27.21
C SER A 279 -2.15 23.04 -26.59
N THR A 280 -1.64 22.13 -25.75
CA THR A 280 -0.30 22.24 -25.15
C THR A 280 0.79 22.18 -26.22
N ILE A 281 0.70 21.29 -27.21
CA ILE A 281 1.68 21.18 -28.31
C ILE A 281 1.70 22.47 -29.14
N ILE A 282 0.53 23.03 -29.48
CA ILE A 282 0.44 24.29 -30.22
C ILE A 282 1.05 25.43 -29.40
N TYR A 283 0.70 25.53 -28.12
CA TYR A 283 1.18 26.60 -27.25
C TYR A 283 2.71 26.54 -27.03
N THR A 284 3.26 25.35 -26.77
CA THR A 284 4.71 25.13 -26.63
C THR A 284 5.46 25.28 -27.96
N GLY A 285 4.83 24.98 -29.09
CA GLY A 285 5.38 25.21 -30.44
C GLY A 285 5.47 26.70 -30.80
N VAL A 286 4.52 27.51 -30.33
CA VAL A 286 4.51 28.98 -30.50
C VAL A 286 5.49 29.66 -29.54
N HIS A 287 5.57 29.17 -28.31
CA HIS A 287 6.58 29.58 -27.33
C HIS A 287 7.74 28.59 -27.32
N LYS A 288 8.54 28.55 -28.40
CA LYS A 288 9.85 27.90 -28.32
C LYS A 288 10.60 28.54 -27.14
N PRO A 289 10.94 27.81 -26.07
CA PRO A 289 11.88 28.33 -25.10
C PRO A 289 13.12 28.74 -25.88
N ALA A 290 13.67 29.92 -25.57
CA ALA A 290 14.95 30.30 -26.15
C ALA A 290 15.89 29.11 -25.98
N PRO A 291 16.62 28.68 -27.04
CA PRO A 291 17.54 27.56 -26.90
C PRO A 291 18.38 27.83 -25.65
N PRO A 292 18.64 26.80 -24.81
CA PRO A 292 19.39 27.00 -23.59
C PRO A 292 20.60 27.82 -23.97
N LYS A 293 20.70 29.04 -23.40
CA LYS A 293 21.90 29.84 -23.57
C LYS A 293 22.95 29.01 -22.87
N ASN A 294 23.70 28.22 -23.65
CA ASN A 294 24.91 27.59 -23.18
C ASN A 294 25.69 28.72 -22.50
N ALA A 295 25.81 28.64 -21.18
CA ALA A 295 26.70 29.49 -20.43
C ALA A 295 28.14 29.01 -20.62
N LEU A 296 28.49 28.60 -21.84
CA LEU A 296 29.86 28.42 -22.26
C LEU A 296 30.39 29.84 -22.42
N ARG A 297 31.32 30.19 -21.54
CA ARG A 297 32.12 31.39 -21.72
C ARG A 297 32.87 31.27 -23.04
N SER A 298 33.23 32.40 -23.63
CA SER A 298 33.91 32.48 -24.93
C SER A 298 35.27 31.75 -24.99
N ASP A 299 35.74 31.18 -23.88
CA ASP A 299 36.99 30.44 -23.72
C ASP A 299 36.81 28.91 -23.57
N GLU A 300 35.59 28.36 -23.61
CA GLU A 300 35.38 26.91 -23.51
C GLU A 300 35.19 26.24 -24.88
N ILE A 301 36.16 25.40 -25.27
CA ILE A 301 36.06 24.46 -26.40
C ILE A 301 35.64 23.09 -25.85
N VAL A 302 34.48 22.57 -26.27
CA VAL A 302 34.08 21.18 -25.99
C VAL A 302 34.59 20.28 -27.12
N TRP A 303 35.54 19.39 -26.79
CA TRP A 303 35.82 18.18 -27.55
C TRP A 303 35.35 16.98 -26.71
N GLY A 304 34.46 16.15 -27.28
CA GLY A 304 33.98 14.90 -26.68
C GLY A 304 32.47 14.80 -26.66
#